data_AF-A0A517QHS7-F1
#
_entry.id   AF-A0A517QHS7-F1
#
_cell.length_a   1.000
_cell.length_b   1.000
_cell.length_c   1.000
_cell.angle_alpha   90.00
_cell.angle_beta   90.00
_cell.angle_gamma   90.00
#
_symmetry.space_group_name_H-M   'P 1'
#
loop_
_entity.id
_entity.type
_entity.pdbx_description
1 polymer ?
#
loop_
_entity_poly.entity_id
_entity_poly.type
_entity_poly.pdbx_seq_one_letter_code
_entity_poly.pdbx_strand_id
1 'polypeptide(L)'
;MPVRIFATILVLSIASSTHAQIHSGGGFGGGGGLDNETFRSSLQASSAPYVETDNILITISKTGKTVTAFSALTGKTASLSFEEKVEPFVPIVSGNLACFAHNKSAYAFIATTGKWQAVKTKTKNAQFIHSGTMACFVEGKTAYAIGDQTGKWLQIDAEEVPIPSFTTTMVKFQVKSKIYICSATSKEWQVIDLESDGK
;
A
#
# COMPACT_ATOMS: atom_id res chain seq x y z
N MET A 1 -25.56 3.84 -33.58
CA MET A 1 -24.15 3.57 -33.26
C MET A 1 -23.81 4.33 -31.98
N PRO A 2 -23.43 3.68 -30.86
CA PRO A 2 -23.10 4.41 -29.64
C PRO A 2 -21.62 4.81 -29.65
N VAL A 3 -21.38 6.11 -29.47
CA VAL A 3 -20.06 6.70 -29.29
C VAL A 3 -19.59 6.38 -27.87
N ARG A 4 -18.49 5.64 -27.74
CA ARG A 4 -17.83 5.37 -26.45
C ARG A 4 -16.82 6.49 -26.18
N ILE A 5 -17.08 7.28 -25.15
CA ILE A 5 -16.14 8.28 -24.63
C ILE A 5 -15.16 7.55 -23.69
N PHE A 6 -13.89 7.47 -24.08
CA PHE A 6 -12.81 7.05 -23.20
C PHE A 6 -12.32 8.27 -22.41
N ALA A 7 -12.51 8.24 -21.09
CA ALA A 7 -11.91 9.21 -20.18
C ALA A 7 -10.45 8.79 -19.93
N THR A 8 -9.51 9.50 -20.56
CA THR A 8 -8.07 9.39 -20.26
C THR A 8 -7.81 10.08 -18.92
N ILE A 9 -7.55 9.31 -17.87
CA ILE A 9 -7.07 9.84 -16.60
C ILE A 9 -5.57 10.12 -16.75
N LEU A 10 -5.22 11.41 -16.73
CA LEU A 10 -3.85 11.90 -16.73
C LEU A 10 -3.26 11.67 -15.32
N VAL A 11 -2.31 10.75 -15.18
CA VAL A 11 -1.54 10.59 -13.93
C VAL A 11 -0.40 11.61 -13.97
N LEU A 12 -0.48 12.63 -13.12
CA LEU A 12 0.56 13.64 -12.95
C LEU A 12 1.73 13.03 -12.16
N SER A 13 2.83 12.70 -12.84
CA SER A 13 4.09 12.33 -12.18
C SER A 13 4.86 13.60 -11.84
N ILE A 14 5.04 13.88 -10.55
CA ILE A 14 5.93 14.94 -10.08
C ILE A 14 7.34 14.34 -10.07
N ALA A 15 8.15 14.69 -11.06
CA ALA A 15 9.56 14.34 -11.09
C ALA A 15 10.30 15.19 -10.04
N SER A 16 10.79 14.56 -8.97
CA SER A 16 11.86 15.13 -8.15
C SER A 16 13.18 14.54 -8.66
N SER A 17 14.09 15.43 -9.06
CA SER A 17 15.41 15.07 -9.58
C SER A 17 16.34 14.65 -8.44
N THR A 18 16.87 13.42 -8.49
CA THR A 18 17.92 12.99 -7.55
C THR A 18 19.21 12.69 -8.32
N HIS A 19 20.27 13.39 -7.95
CA HIS A 19 21.64 13.17 -8.43
C HIS A 19 22.14 11.81 -7.91
N ALA A 20 22.51 10.90 -8.82
CA ALA A 20 23.22 9.68 -8.46
C ALA A 20 24.73 9.97 -8.35
N GLN A 21 25.31 9.86 -7.15
CA GLN A 21 26.75 9.77 -6.97
C GLN A 21 27.14 8.32 -6.67
N ILE A 22 28.18 7.84 -7.35
CA ILE A 22 28.65 6.45 -7.33
C ILE A 22 29.84 6.35 -6.37
N HIS A 23 29.73 5.53 -5.33
CA HIS A 23 30.90 4.99 -4.62
C HIS A 23 30.74 3.49 -4.41
N SER A 24 31.85 2.77 -4.61
CA SER A 24 31.95 1.32 -4.61
C SER A 24 32.36 0.74 -3.24
N GLY A 25 31.66 -0.31 -2.79
CA GLY A 25 32.25 -1.35 -1.94
C GLY A 25 31.40 -1.83 -0.74
N GLY A 26 31.42 -3.16 -0.52
CA GLY A 26 31.28 -3.78 0.81
C GLY A 26 30.02 -4.60 1.08
N GLY A 27 30.18 -5.91 1.30
CA GLY A 27 29.09 -6.87 1.55
C GLY A 27 28.55 -6.91 2.97
N PHE A 28 27.44 -7.64 3.14
CA PHE A 28 26.62 -7.69 4.36
C PHE A 28 26.94 -8.89 5.25
N GLY A 29 27.13 -8.62 6.55
CA GLY A 29 27.03 -9.59 7.63
C GLY A 29 26.98 -8.87 8.98
N GLY A 30 25.96 -9.16 9.80
CA GLY A 30 25.95 -8.80 11.22
C GLY A 30 24.70 -8.03 11.67
N GLY A 31 23.98 -8.61 12.64
CA GLY A 31 22.83 -8.02 13.29
C GLY A 31 23.21 -6.77 14.09
N GLY A 32 22.88 -5.61 13.54
CA GLY A 32 22.76 -4.32 14.19
C GLY A 32 21.65 -3.58 13.45
N GLY A 33 20.81 -2.83 14.16
CA GLY A 33 19.71 -2.10 13.53
C GLY A 33 20.24 -1.29 12.34
N LEU A 34 19.78 -1.63 11.14
CA LEU A 34 20.12 -0.87 9.94
C LEU A 34 19.44 0.49 10.07
N ASP A 35 20.21 1.56 10.13
CA ASP A 35 19.65 2.89 9.95
C ASP A 35 19.30 3.11 8.47
N ASN A 36 18.48 4.14 8.21
CA ASN A 36 17.95 4.42 6.87
C ASN A 36 19.09 4.66 5.86
N GLU A 37 20.17 5.33 6.27
CA GLU A 37 21.30 5.64 5.40
C GLU A 37 22.09 4.40 5.01
N THR A 38 22.31 3.46 5.93
CA THR A 38 22.97 2.19 5.63
C THR A 38 22.14 1.36 4.65
N PHE A 39 20.82 1.28 4.85
CA PHE A 39 19.95 0.56 3.93
C PHE A 39 19.95 1.18 2.53
N ARG A 40 19.83 2.52 2.43
CA ARG A 40 19.89 3.26 1.16
C ARG A 40 21.20 3.05 0.42
N SER A 41 22.33 3.22 1.11
CA SER A 41 23.67 3.03 0.54
C SER A 41 23.82 1.64 -0.07
N SER A 42 23.25 0.65 0.60
CA SER A 42 23.30 -0.74 0.17
C SER A 42 22.49 -1.04 -1.09
N LEU A 43 21.37 -0.34 -1.27
CA LEU A 43 20.54 -0.46 -2.47
C LEU A 43 21.15 0.26 -3.66
N GLN A 44 21.72 1.44 -3.43
CA GLN A 44 22.48 2.16 -4.45
C GLN A 44 23.62 1.31 -4.99
N ALA A 45 24.37 0.61 -4.11
CA ALA A 45 25.41 -0.32 -4.51
C ALA A 45 24.89 -1.52 -5.32
N SER A 46 23.64 -1.95 -5.09
CA SER A 46 23.04 -3.10 -5.78
C SER A 46 22.44 -2.78 -7.16
N SER A 47 22.21 -1.48 -7.44
CA SER A 47 21.43 -0.98 -8.59
C SER A 47 19.99 -1.53 -8.68
N ALA A 48 19.43 -2.01 -7.56
CA ALA A 48 18.06 -2.48 -7.52
C ALA A 48 17.09 -1.29 -7.59
N PRO A 49 15.99 -1.39 -8.37
CA PRO A 49 14.98 -0.35 -8.39
C PRO A 49 14.27 -0.29 -7.03
N TYR A 50 14.15 0.91 -6.49
CA TYR A 50 13.45 1.16 -5.23
C TYR A 50 12.52 2.36 -5.34
N VAL A 51 11.52 2.38 -4.47
CA VAL A 51 10.64 3.53 -4.23
C VAL A 51 10.79 3.89 -2.75
N GLU A 52 10.88 5.19 -2.45
CA GLU A 52 11.07 5.66 -1.08
C GLU A 52 10.14 6.83 -0.73
N THR A 53 9.80 6.91 0.54
CA THR A 53 9.26 8.07 1.24
C THR A 53 10.13 8.32 2.48
N ASP A 54 9.77 9.31 3.29
CA ASP A 54 10.47 9.58 4.55
C ASP A 54 10.53 8.37 5.50
N ASN A 55 9.49 7.52 5.47
CA ASN A 55 9.32 6.44 6.44
C ASN A 55 9.46 5.04 5.87
N ILE A 56 9.38 4.88 4.54
CA ILE A 56 9.44 3.58 3.87
C ILE A 56 10.44 3.61 2.75
N LEU A 57 11.25 2.57 2.67
CA LEU A 57 11.94 2.21 1.45
C LEU A 57 11.48 0.82 1.02
N ILE A 58 11.03 0.67 -0.21
CA ILE A 58 10.66 -0.62 -0.79
C ILE A 58 11.46 -0.91 -2.07
N THR A 59 11.95 -2.13 -2.18
CA THR A 59 12.73 -2.60 -3.33
C THR A 59 12.27 -3.98 -3.76
N ILE A 60 12.53 -4.32 -5.00
CA ILE A 60 12.41 -5.69 -5.51
C ILE A 60 13.79 -6.25 -5.85
N SER A 61 14.01 -7.53 -5.59
CA SER A 61 15.25 -8.21 -5.92
C SER A 61 15.46 -8.27 -7.44
N LYS A 62 16.71 -8.44 -7.89
CA LYS A 62 17.04 -8.58 -9.33
C LYS A 62 16.30 -9.72 -10.02
N THR A 63 15.97 -10.79 -9.29
CA THR A 63 15.21 -11.92 -9.82
C THR A 63 13.72 -11.60 -9.98
N GLY A 64 13.23 -10.50 -9.38
CA GLY A 64 11.82 -10.14 -9.35
C GLY A 64 11.00 -10.94 -8.33
N LYS A 65 11.64 -11.78 -7.51
CA LYS A 65 10.94 -12.76 -6.65
C LYS A 65 10.87 -12.40 -5.18
N THR A 66 11.57 -11.34 -4.77
CA THR A 66 11.58 -10.90 -3.37
C THR A 66 11.30 -9.42 -3.30
N VAL A 67 10.26 -9.05 -2.57
CA VAL A 67 9.95 -7.66 -2.25
C VAL A 67 10.40 -7.41 -0.82
N THR A 68 11.26 -6.40 -0.63
CA THR A 68 11.79 -6.04 0.69
C THR A 68 11.38 -4.61 1.01
N ALA A 69 10.86 -4.40 2.21
CA ALA A 69 10.56 -3.09 2.73
C ALA A 69 11.33 -2.83 4.02
N PHE A 70 11.80 -1.60 4.18
CA PHE A 70 12.41 -1.07 5.37
C PHE A 70 11.54 0.03 5.96
N SER A 71 11.46 0.07 7.28
CA SER A 71 10.79 1.11 8.04
C SER A 71 11.83 1.97 8.76
N ALA A 72 11.90 3.25 8.39
CA ALA A 72 12.74 4.22 9.11
C ALA A 72 12.23 4.49 10.53
N LEU A 73 10.93 4.30 10.78
CA LEU A 73 10.31 4.48 12.10
C LEU A 73 10.71 3.40 13.10
N THR A 74 10.96 2.18 12.62
CA THR A 74 11.24 1.03 13.50
C THR A 74 12.65 0.48 13.34
N GLY A 75 13.40 0.91 12.32
CA GLY A 75 14.69 0.33 11.94
C GLY A 75 14.58 -1.12 11.47
N LYS A 76 13.38 -1.60 11.12
CA LYS A 76 13.13 -2.99 10.76
C LYS A 76 12.98 -3.16 9.25
N THR A 77 13.51 -4.27 8.77
CA THR A 77 13.32 -4.76 7.41
C THR A 77 12.42 -5.98 7.41
N ALA A 78 11.53 -6.10 6.43
CA ALA A 78 10.70 -7.28 6.22
C ALA A 78 10.61 -7.62 4.73
N SER A 79 10.68 -8.91 4.40
CA SER A 79 10.70 -9.39 3.02
C SER A 79 9.58 -10.40 2.75
N LEU A 80 9.06 -10.37 1.53
CA LEU A 80 8.16 -11.38 0.97
C LEU A 80 8.86 -12.07 -0.19
N SER A 81 8.80 -13.41 -0.22
CA SER A 81 9.36 -14.22 -1.29
C SER A 81 8.26 -14.94 -2.05
N PHE A 82 8.38 -14.97 -3.37
CA PHE A 82 7.40 -15.52 -4.30
C PHE A 82 8.05 -16.54 -5.23
N GLU A 83 7.27 -17.54 -5.66
CA GLU A 83 7.71 -18.51 -6.66
C GLU A 83 7.85 -17.87 -8.05
N GLU A 84 6.92 -16.99 -8.39
CA GLU A 84 6.85 -16.24 -9.64
C GLU A 84 7.40 -14.83 -9.47
N LYS A 85 7.75 -14.19 -10.59
CA LYS A 85 8.17 -12.79 -10.58
C LYS A 85 6.98 -11.87 -10.29
N VAL A 86 7.23 -10.83 -9.50
CA VAL A 86 6.28 -9.74 -9.27
C VAL A 86 6.42 -8.74 -10.41
N GLU A 87 5.58 -8.86 -11.45
CA GLU A 87 5.59 -7.95 -12.61
C GLU A 87 4.17 -7.54 -13.05
N PRO A 88 3.93 -6.25 -13.34
CA PRO A 88 4.83 -5.12 -13.09
C PRO A 88 4.85 -4.75 -11.59
N PHE A 89 6.05 -4.60 -11.01
CA PHE A 89 6.19 -4.12 -9.63
C PHE A 89 6.12 -2.59 -9.59
N VAL A 90 4.91 -2.07 -9.38
CA VAL A 90 4.67 -0.63 -9.17
C VAL A 90 3.97 -0.48 -7.82
N PRO A 91 4.73 -0.40 -6.71
CA PRO A 91 4.12 -0.18 -5.41
C PRO A 91 3.58 1.25 -5.33
N ILE A 92 2.43 1.39 -4.68
CA ILE A 92 1.92 2.68 -4.24
C ILE A 92 2.47 2.93 -2.85
N VAL A 93 3.11 4.07 -2.63
CA VAL A 93 3.66 4.44 -1.33
C VAL A 93 3.05 5.77 -0.87
N SER A 94 2.57 5.82 0.37
CA SER A 94 1.90 6.98 0.95
C SER A 94 2.09 6.99 2.45
N GLY A 95 2.68 8.07 2.99
CA GLY A 95 2.95 8.20 4.42
C GLY A 95 3.67 6.97 4.97
N ASN A 96 2.94 6.19 5.77
CA ASN A 96 3.42 5.00 6.47
C ASN A 96 2.96 3.67 5.84
N LEU A 97 2.48 3.69 4.60
CA LEU A 97 2.01 2.51 3.87
C LEU A 97 2.71 2.35 2.52
N ALA A 98 3.04 1.11 2.17
CA ALA A 98 3.36 0.70 0.80
C ALA A 98 2.49 -0.48 0.39
N CYS A 99 1.77 -0.35 -0.73
CA CYS A 99 0.82 -1.35 -1.19
C CYS A 99 1.18 -1.85 -2.59
N PHE A 100 1.01 -3.15 -2.83
CA PHE A 100 1.06 -3.74 -4.16
C PHE A 100 0.18 -4.98 -4.25
N ALA A 101 -0.20 -5.36 -5.46
CA ALA A 101 -0.94 -6.60 -5.72
C ALA A 101 -0.03 -7.62 -6.41
N HIS A 102 -0.14 -8.88 -6.01
CA HIS A 102 0.53 -9.99 -6.68
C HIS A 102 -0.24 -11.29 -6.44
N ASN A 103 -0.47 -12.06 -7.51
CA ASN A 103 -1.08 -13.39 -7.46
C ASN A 103 -2.30 -13.50 -6.54
N LYS A 104 -3.34 -12.73 -6.88
CA LYS A 104 -4.65 -12.71 -6.17
C LYS A 104 -4.51 -12.41 -4.68
N SER A 105 -3.55 -11.56 -4.35
CA SER A 105 -3.33 -11.08 -3.00
C SER A 105 -2.94 -9.61 -3.07
N ALA A 106 -3.46 -8.82 -2.13
CA ALA A 106 -3.05 -7.44 -1.88
C ALA A 106 -2.14 -7.42 -0.66
N TYR A 107 -0.98 -6.80 -0.79
CA TYR A 107 0.02 -6.68 0.25
C TYR A 107 0.14 -5.22 0.69
N ALA A 108 0.29 -4.99 1.98
CA ALA A 108 0.58 -3.70 2.57
C ALA A 108 1.72 -3.81 3.58
N PHE A 109 2.79 -3.05 3.40
CA PHE A 109 3.78 -2.84 4.43
C PHE A 109 3.36 -1.65 5.29
N ILE A 110 3.41 -1.83 6.61
CA ILE A 110 3.03 -0.81 7.58
C ILE A 110 4.29 -0.33 8.32
N ALA A 111 4.74 0.89 8.04
CA ALA A 111 5.99 1.42 8.58
C ALA A 111 6.01 1.46 10.11
N THR A 112 4.91 1.84 10.75
CA THR A 112 4.80 1.95 12.22
C THR A 112 5.01 0.61 12.94
N THR A 113 4.77 -0.51 12.27
CA THR A 113 4.94 -1.86 12.83
C THR A 113 6.14 -2.60 12.24
N GLY A 114 6.63 -2.17 11.07
CA GLY A 114 7.66 -2.85 10.30
C GLY A 114 7.22 -4.20 9.76
N LYS A 115 5.92 -4.40 9.52
CA LYS A 115 5.35 -5.70 9.13
C LYS A 115 4.53 -5.62 7.85
N TRP A 116 4.52 -6.74 7.13
CA TRP A 116 3.63 -6.98 6.00
C TRP A 116 2.27 -7.49 6.46
N GLN A 117 1.21 -7.02 5.80
CA GLN A 117 -0.14 -7.52 5.88
C GLN A 117 -0.59 -7.96 4.49
N ALA A 118 -1.35 -9.05 4.42
CA ALA A 118 -1.86 -9.58 3.17
C ALA A 118 -3.35 -9.91 3.28
N VAL A 119 -4.07 -9.73 2.18
CA VAL A 119 -5.46 -10.19 2.04
C VAL A 119 -5.64 -10.83 0.66
N LYS A 120 -6.48 -11.86 0.59
CA LYS A 120 -6.83 -12.50 -0.67
C LYS A 120 -7.76 -11.61 -1.48
N THR A 121 -7.51 -11.58 -2.79
CA THR A 121 -8.28 -10.80 -3.76
C THR A 121 -8.87 -11.72 -4.81
N LYS A 122 -9.98 -11.31 -5.43
CA LYS A 122 -10.64 -11.99 -6.53
C LYS A 122 -9.85 -11.80 -7.83
N THR A 123 -9.23 -10.64 -8.01
CA THR A 123 -8.45 -10.27 -9.21
C THR A 123 -6.95 -10.28 -8.94
N LYS A 124 -6.14 -10.38 -10.00
CA LYS A 124 -4.67 -10.31 -9.87
C LYS A 124 -4.16 -8.89 -9.60
N ASN A 125 -4.92 -7.87 -9.98
CA ASN A 125 -4.47 -6.48 -10.07
C ASN A 125 -5.40 -5.55 -9.28
N ALA A 126 -5.44 -5.71 -7.96
CA ALA A 126 -6.18 -4.80 -7.09
C ALA A 126 -5.74 -3.35 -7.34
N GLN A 127 -6.71 -2.47 -7.63
CA GLN A 127 -6.46 -1.06 -7.86
C GLN A 127 -6.59 -0.33 -6.53
N PHE A 128 -5.46 0.12 -5.98
CA PHE A 128 -5.46 0.81 -4.70
C PHE A 128 -5.77 2.29 -4.87
N ILE A 129 -6.52 2.83 -3.93
CA ILE A 129 -6.69 4.26 -3.70
C ILE A 129 -6.06 4.54 -2.34
N HIS A 130 -5.28 5.61 -2.24
CA HIS A 130 -4.59 5.96 -1.01
C HIS A 130 -4.75 7.44 -0.69
N SER A 131 -4.72 7.77 0.59
CA SER A 131 -4.68 9.14 1.08
C SER A 131 -4.08 9.15 2.48
N GLY A 132 -3.03 9.94 2.67
CA GLY A 132 -2.35 10.06 3.96
C GLY A 132 -1.94 8.71 4.52
N THR A 133 -2.58 8.31 5.61
CA THR A 133 -2.30 7.07 6.38
C THR A 133 -3.24 5.91 6.04
N MET A 134 -4.05 6.04 4.98
CA MET A 134 -5.03 5.05 4.55
C MET A 134 -4.77 4.55 3.14
N ALA A 135 -5.06 3.27 2.93
CA ALA A 135 -5.23 2.68 1.61
C ALA A 135 -6.50 1.83 1.57
N CYS A 136 -7.16 1.79 0.42
CA CYS A 136 -8.30 0.92 0.19
C CYS A 136 -8.30 0.38 -1.24
N PHE A 137 -9.12 -0.63 -1.49
CA PHE A 137 -9.50 -1.06 -2.84
C PHE A 137 -10.88 -1.72 -2.80
N VAL A 138 -11.53 -1.84 -3.96
CA VAL A 138 -12.87 -2.41 -4.10
C VAL A 138 -12.86 -3.47 -5.19
N GLU A 139 -13.46 -4.63 -4.92
CA GLU A 139 -13.65 -5.72 -5.88
C GLU A 139 -15.12 -6.13 -5.95
N GLY A 140 -15.83 -5.56 -6.91
CA GLY A 140 -17.29 -5.71 -7.02
C GLY A 140 -17.96 -5.08 -5.80
N LYS A 141 -18.67 -5.90 -5.01
CA LYS A 141 -19.36 -5.45 -3.80
C LYS A 141 -18.54 -5.59 -2.52
N THR A 142 -17.28 -6.00 -2.61
CA THR A 142 -16.40 -6.18 -1.46
C THR A 142 -15.44 -4.99 -1.37
N ALA A 143 -15.39 -4.32 -0.22
CA ALA A 143 -14.43 -3.25 0.05
C ALA A 143 -13.38 -3.69 1.05
N TYR A 144 -12.15 -3.24 0.84
CA TYR A 144 -11.01 -3.52 1.69
C TYR A 144 -10.37 -2.20 2.09
N ALA A 145 -10.03 -2.05 3.37
CA ALA A 145 -9.32 -0.89 3.88
C ALA A 145 -8.22 -1.29 4.85
N ILE A 146 -7.13 -0.54 4.84
CA ILE A 146 -6.06 -0.66 5.81
C ILE A 146 -5.55 0.73 6.17
N GLY A 147 -5.21 0.91 7.43
CA GLY A 147 -4.55 2.10 7.92
C GLY A 147 -3.21 1.73 8.53
N ASP A 148 -2.34 2.72 8.66
CA ASP A 148 -1.00 2.52 9.22
C ASP A 148 -0.97 2.13 10.70
N GLN A 149 -2.12 2.10 11.39
CA GLN A 149 -2.26 1.58 12.76
C GLN A 149 -3.38 0.53 12.90
N THR A 150 -4.05 0.12 11.82
CA THR A 150 -5.10 -0.93 11.90
C THR A 150 -4.47 -2.28 12.21
N GLY A 151 -3.30 -2.54 11.62
CA GLY A 151 -2.52 -3.77 11.80
C GLY A 151 -3.05 -4.98 11.04
N LYS A 152 -4.15 -4.82 10.29
CA LYS A 152 -4.74 -5.83 9.39
C LYS A 152 -5.61 -5.14 8.34
N TRP A 153 -5.83 -5.82 7.23
CA TRP A 153 -6.88 -5.47 6.28
C TRP A 153 -8.26 -5.68 6.93
N LEU A 154 -9.14 -4.68 6.81
CA LEU A 154 -10.54 -4.79 7.15
C LEU A 154 -11.35 -4.98 5.87
N GLN A 155 -12.34 -5.87 5.90
CA GLN A 155 -13.18 -6.22 4.76
C GLN A 155 -14.65 -6.00 5.10
N ILE A 156 -15.42 -5.50 4.14
CA ILE A 156 -16.89 -5.56 4.14
C ILE A 156 -17.39 -6.14 2.83
N ASP A 157 -18.48 -6.90 2.91
CA ASP A 157 -19.31 -7.26 1.77
C ASP A 157 -20.58 -6.41 1.81
N ALA A 158 -20.79 -5.62 0.77
CA ALA A 158 -21.89 -4.66 0.66
C ALA A 158 -22.98 -5.16 -0.29
N GLU A 159 -24.13 -4.50 -0.25
CA GLU A 159 -25.25 -4.79 -1.15
C GLU A 159 -25.04 -4.25 -2.57
N GLU A 160 -24.24 -3.19 -2.70
CA GLU A 160 -23.91 -2.50 -3.94
C GLU A 160 -22.41 -2.19 -3.97
N VAL A 161 -21.89 -1.71 -5.11
CA VAL A 161 -20.47 -1.37 -5.25
C VAL A 161 -20.16 -0.17 -4.34
N PRO A 162 -19.32 -0.35 -3.31
CA PRO A 162 -18.99 0.73 -2.39
C PRO A 162 -18.12 1.78 -3.08
N ILE A 163 -18.46 3.07 -2.92
CA ILE A 163 -17.65 4.17 -3.45
C ILE A 163 -16.81 4.75 -2.30
N PRO A 164 -15.47 4.68 -2.38
CA PRO A 164 -14.62 5.24 -1.34
C PRO A 164 -14.60 6.77 -1.39
N SER A 165 -14.66 7.38 -0.22
CA SER A 165 -14.36 8.78 0.02
C SER A 165 -13.31 8.89 1.13
N PHE A 166 -12.25 9.66 0.87
CA PHE A 166 -11.11 9.76 1.77
C PHE A 166 -11.06 11.09 2.52
N THR A 167 -10.52 10.98 3.73
CA THR A 167 -9.78 12.04 4.39
C THR A 167 -8.34 11.54 4.60
N THR A 168 -7.47 12.37 5.17
CA THR A 168 -6.08 11.98 5.47
C THR A 168 -5.96 10.76 6.38
N THR A 169 -6.92 10.53 7.28
CA THR A 169 -6.84 9.52 8.34
C THR A 169 -7.98 8.50 8.33
N MET A 170 -8.86 8.56 7.32
CA MET A 170 -10.06 7.73 7.29
C MET A 170 -10.55 7.55 5.86
N VAL A 171 -11.07 6.35 5.58
CA VAL A 171 -11.88 6.05 4.39
C VAL A 171 -13.31 5.77 4.82
N LYS A 172 -14.24 6.30 4.03
CA LYS A 172 -15.68 6.06 4.16
C LYS A 172 -16.19 5.40 2.91
N PHE A 173 -17.12 4.47 3.08
CA PHE A 173 -17.90 3.88 2.00
C PHE A 173 -19.37 4.10 2.30
N GLN A 174 -20.06 4.83 1.43
CA GLN A 174 -21.51 4.96 1.53
C GLN A 174 -22.18 3.91 0.64
N VAL A 175 -23.11 3.15 1.24
CA VAL A 175 -23.91 2.13 0.55
C VAL A 175 -25.35 2.28 1.04
N LYS A 176 -26.23 2.77 0.16
CA LYS A 176 -27.63 3.10 0.51
C LYS A 176 -27.72 4.00 1.76
N SER A 177 -28.46 3.56 2.78
CA SER A 177 -28.64 4.23 4.07
C SER A 177 -27.54 3.89 5.07
N LYS A 178 -26.40 3.30 4.67
CA LYS A 178 -25.29 2.99 5.59
C LYS A 178 -24.00 3.68 5.18
N ILE A 179 -23.26 4.18 6.17
CA ILE A 179 -21.87 4.64 6.00
C ILE A 179 -20.96 3.71 6.79
N TYR A 180 -20.06 3.04 6.08
CA TYR A 180 -18.99 2.24 6.66
C TYR A 180 -17.74 3.09 6.77
N ILE A 181 -17.14 3.11 7.96
CA ILE A 181 -16.03 3.97 8.30
C ILE A 181 -14.85 3.11 8.79
N CYS A 182 -13.69 3.34 8.20
CA CYS A 182 -12.42 2.80 8.65
C CYS A 182 -11.42 3.95 8.84
N SER A 183 -10.92 4.10 10.06
CA SER A 183 -9.85 5.06 10.39
C SER A 183 -8.48 4.38 10.39
N ALA A 184 -7.42 5.19 10.41
CA ALA A 184 -6.04 4.74 10.50
C ALA A 184 -5.78 3.79 11.69
N THR A 185 -6.56 3.95 12.76
CA THR A 185 -6.47 3.21 14.02
C THR A 185 -7.51 2.10 14.17
N SER A 186 -8.51 2.04 13.28
CA SER A 186 -9.66 1.13 13.41
C SER A 186 -9.22 -0.33 13.46
N LYS A 187 -9.78 -1.09 14.41
CA LYS A 187 -9.63 -2.57 14.45
C LYS A 187 -10.79 -3.31 13.81
N GLU A 188 -11.88 -2.59 13.58
CA GLU A 188 -13.12 -3.02 12.96
C GLU A 188 -13.78 -1.84 12.23
N TRP A 189 -14.74 -2.16 11.36
CA TRP A 189 -15.54 -1.15 10.69
C TRP A 189 -16.54 -0.53 11.64
N GLN A 190 -16.64 0.80 11.64
CA GLN A 190 -17.76 1.50 12.24
C GLN A 190 -18.86 1.65 11.20
N VAL A 191 -20.12 1.45 11.60
CA VAL A 191 -21.28 1.56 10.70
C VAL A 191 -22.23 2.59 11.27
N ILE A 192 -22.63 3.54 10.44
CA ILE A 192 -23.66 4.52 10.74
C ILE A 192 -24.86 4.23 9.85
N ASP A 193 -26.00 3.93 10.46
CA ASP A 193 -27.28 3.87 9.76
C ASP A 193 -27.86 5.29 9.66
N LEU A 194 -28.20 5.71 8.45
CA LEU A 194 -28.73 7.04 8.10
C LEU A 194 -30.25 7.08 8.16
N GLU A 195 -30.90 5.95 8.40
CA GLU A 195 -32.33 5.91 8.73
C GLU A 195 -32.49 6.44 10.16
N SER A 196 -32.62 7.76 10.27
CA SER A 196 -32.91 8.44 11.52
C SER A 196 -34.24 7.97 12.07
N ASP A 197 -34.35 7.91 13.41
CA ASP A 197 -35.53 7.69 14.23
C ASP A 197 -36.76 8.51 13.79
N GLY A 198 -37.41 8.09 12.70
CA GLY A 198 -38.69 8.59 12.24
C GLY A 198 -39.81 7.83 12.91
N LYS A 199 -40.04 8.11 14.20
CA LYS A 199 -41.31 7.86 14.87
C LYS A 199 -41.81 9.15 15.52
#